data_AF-A0A959H897-F1
#
_entry.id   AF-A0A959H897-F1
#
_cell.length_a   1.000
_cell.length_b   1.000
_cell.length_c   1.000
_cell.angle_alpha   90.00
_cell.angle_beta   90.00
_cell.angle_gamma   90.00
#
_symmetry.space_group_name_H-M   'P 1'
#
loop_
_entity.id
_entity.type
_entity.pdbx_description
1 polymer ?
#
loop_
_entity_poly.entity_id
_entity_poly.type
_entity_poly.pdbx_seq_one_letter_code
_entity_poly.pdbx_strand_id
1 'polypeptide(L)'
;MGCTGCTVSSNGSPNGCQNNGGCATGGCNRLNTYDWLTALDVEDVEPLDIVEVSFKNGARKSFYRNPPHTRAVTGDMAVVETGNGLDLGRITLSGELVRLQMRKKKVEADEILHNVIRIANERDLERLAEARSIELRTMIRARAIARSLGLEMKIGDVEYQGDKRKATFYYTADGRVDFRELIRHYAKEFRVK
;
A
#
# COMPACT_ATOMS: atom_id res chain seq x y z
N MET A 1 -14.76 -10.48 -9.08
CA MET A 1 -14.78 -9.48 -10.17
C MET A 1 -14.27 -8.16 -9.59
N GLY A 2 -12.95 -7.92 -9.68
CA GLY A 2 -12.34 -6.68 -9.20
C GLY A 2 -12.39 -5.63 -10.32
N CYS A 3 -12.63 -4.37 -9.96
CA CYS A 3 -12.69 -3.28 -10.93
C CYS A 3 -11.31 -3.08 -11.59
N THR A 4 -11.24 -3.30 -12.90
CA THR A 4 -10.00 -3.29 -13.72
C THR A 4 -9.63 -1.92 -14.28
N GLY A 5 -10.18 -0.84 -13.76
CA GLY A 5 -9.78 0.52 -14.13
C GLY A 5 -10.94 1.48 -14.32
N CYS A 6 -10.59 2.77 -14.27
CA CYS A 6 -11.50 3.89 -14.42
C CYS A 6 -11.81 4.10 -15.91
N THR A 7 -13.00 3.73 -16.36
CA THR A 7 -13.49 4.15 -17.68
C THR A 7 -14.19 5.50 -17.54
N VAL A 8 -13.85 6.45 -18.41
CA VAL A 8 -14.52 7.75 -18.50
C VAL A 8 -15.77 7.57 -19.37
N SER A 9 -16.91 8.08 -18.93
CA SER A 9 -18.11 8.13 -19.79
C SER A 9 -17.86 9.08 -20.97
N SER A 10 -18.61 8.92 -22.05
CA SER A 10 -18.59 9.79 -23.25
C SER A 10 -18.78 11.27 -22.93
N ASN A 11 -19.32 11.59 -21.75
CA ASN A 11 -19.58 12.95 -21.28
C ASN A 11 -18.45 13.53 -20.39
N GLY A 12 -17.28 12.88 -20.32
CA GLY A 12 -16.12 13.35 -19.56
C GLY A 12 -16.19 13.09 -18.05
N SER A 13 -17.33 12.63 -17.53
CA SER A 13 -17.45 12.24 -16.12
C SER A 13 -16.91 10.81 -15.90
N PRO A 14 -16.05 10.58 -14.89
CA PRO A 14 -15.59 9.23 -14.57
C PRO A 14 -16.79 8.38 -14.14
N ASN A 15 -16.88 7.14 -14.65
CA ASN A 15 -17.86 6.18 -14.17
C ASN A 15 -17.52 5.89 -12.69
N GLY A 16 -18.26 6.53 -11.80
CA GLY A 16 -18.09 6.36 -10.36
C GLY A 16 -18.30 4.92 -9.96
N CYS A 17 -17.68 4.53 -8.85
CA CYS A 17 -18.05 3.29 -8.20
C CYS A 17 -19.47 3.42 -7.67
N GLN A 18 -20.28 2.36 -7.78
CA GLN A 18 -21.66 2.32 -7.27
C GLN A 18 -21.80 2.61 -5.75
N ASN A 19 -20.70 2.89 -5.05
CA ASN A 19 -20.65 3.42 -3.70
C ASN A 19 -20.23 4.91 -3.77
N ASN A 20 -21.19 5.84 -3.90
CA ASN A 20 -21.22 7.29 -3.62
C ASN A 20 -19.91 8.15 -3.58
N GLY A 21 -18.80 7.69 -4.12
CA GLY A 21 -17.49 8.32 -4.07
C GLY A 21 -16.95 8.45 -5.49
N GLY A 22 -16.62 9.68 -5.88
CA GLY A 22 -15.97 9.96 -7.15
C GLY A 22 -14.56 9.35 -7.22
N CYS A 23 -14.13 8.98 -8.42
CA CYS A 23 -12.79 8.42 -8.64
C CYS A 23 -11.63 9.39 -8.35
N ALA A 24 -11.89 10.68 -8.18
CA ALA A 24 -10.85 11.71 -8.04
C ALA A 24 -9.96 11.54 -6.79
N THR A 25 -10.48 10.95 -5.71
CA THR A 25 -9.78 10.98 -4.41
C THR A 25 -9.36 9.61 -3.86
N GLY A 26 -9.86 8.48 -4.38
CA GLY A 26 -9.64 7.19 -3.69
C GLY A 26 -9.55 5.92 -4.53
N GLY A 27 -9.88 5.95 -5.82
CA GLY A 27 -10.10 4.72 -6.59
C GLY A 27 -11.25 3.87 -6.02
N CYS A 28 -11.51 2.70 -6.60
CA CYS A 28 -12.57 1.79 -6.15
C CYS A 28 -11.98 0.72 -5.22
N ASN A 29 -11.93 0.95 -3.91
CA ASN A 29 -11.47 -0.09 -2.99
C ASN A 29 -12.31 -0.18 -1.69
N ARG A 30 -12.24 -1.35 -1.05
CA ARG A 30 -13.05 -1.71 0.14
C ARG A 30 -12.69 -0.87 1.37
N LEU A 31 -11.53 -0.21 1.38
CA LEU A 31 -10.97 0.52 2.51
C LEU A 31 -10.78 2.01 2.18
N ASN A 32 -11.59 2.54 1.27
CA ASN A 32 -11.52 3.92 0.85
C ASN A 32 -11.72 4.87 2.03
N THR A 33 -10.83 5.84 2.15
CA THR A 33 -10.96 7.00 3.04
C THR A 33 -10.96 8.23 2.14
N TYR A 34 -12.01 9.05 2.26
CA TYR A 34 -12.15 10.28 1.48
C TYR A 34 -11.69 11.45 2.35
N ASP A 35 -10.76 12.25 1.82
CA ASP A 35 -10.33 13.49 2.45
C ASP A 35 -11.33 14.61 2.10
N TRP A 36 -12.30 14.83 2.99
CA TRP A 36 -13.34 15.84 2.79
C TRP A 36 -12.92 17.24 3.19
N LEU A 37 -11.87 17.39 4.02
CA LEU A 37 -11.41 18.69 4.48
C LEU A 37 -10.62 19.41 3.39
N THR A 38 -9.70 18.72 2.72
CA THR A 38 -8.97 19.28 1.56
C THR A 38 -9.92 19.63 0.40
N ALA A 39 -10.98 18.85 0.18
CA ALA A 39 -11.98 19.14 -0.85
C ALA A 39 -12.82 20.41 -0.56
N LEU A 40 -12.89 20.84 0.70
CA LEU A 40 -13.63 22.03 1.14
C LEU A 40 -12.74 23.26 1.32
N ASP A 41 -11.46 23.18 0.95
CA ASP A 41 -10.46 24.26 1.09
C ASP A 41 -10.38 24.82 2.53
N VAL A 42 -10.61 23.96 3.52
CA VAL A 42 -10.53 24.33 4.94
C VAL A 42 -9.08 24.20 5.38
N GLU A 43 -8.48 25.32 5.78
CA GLU A 43 -7.12 25.32 6.33
C GLU A 43 -7.08 24.64 7.71
N ASP A 44 -6.10 23.76 7.92
CA ASP A 44 -5.85 23.15 9.22
C ASP A 44 -5.39 24.22 10.22
N VAL A 45 -6.01 24.23 11.41
CA VAL A 45 -5.65 25.16 12.51
C VAL A 45 -4.22 24.93 13.02
N GLU A 46 -3.74 23.69 12.91
CA GLU A 46 -2.36 23.31 13.23
C GLU A 46 -1.80 22.42 12.13
N PRO A 47 -0.68 22.78 11.50
CA PRO A 47 -0.08 21.95 10.46
C PRO A 47 0.45 20.65 11.09
N LEU A 48 -0.07 19.52 10.62
CA LEU A 48 0.44 18.19 10.95
C LEU A 48 1.37 17.70 9.82
N ASP A 49 2.61 17.40 10.16
CA ASP A 49 3.62 16.86 9.25
C ASP A 49 3.48 15.35 9.04
N ILE A 50 2.29 14.77 9.21
CA ILE A 50 2.04 13.33 9.14
C ILE A 50 0.96 13.06 8.10
N VAL A 51 1.20 12.06 7.26
CA VAL A 51 0.28 11.63 6.20
C VAL A 51 -0.04 10.15 6.31
N GLU A 52 -1.24 9.77 5.89
CA GLU A 52 -1.59 8.36 5.68
C GLU A 52 -1.21 7.96 4.25
N VAL A 53 -0.40 6.90 4.13
CA VAL A 53 -0.02 6.32 2.84
C VAL A 53 -0.65 4.94 2.70
N SER A 54 -1.30 4.71 1.57
CA SER A 54 -1.94 3.45 1.21
C SER A 54 -1.16 2.70 0.15
N PHE A 55 -1.04 1.39 0.37
CA PHE A 55 -0.40 0.44 -0.52
C PHE A 55 -1.45 -0.50 -1.10
N LYS A 56 -1.18 -0.98 -2.33
CA LYS A 56 -2.00 -1.96 -3.08
C LYS A 56 -3.51 -1.65 -2.98
N ASN A 57 -3.90 -0.43 -3.36
CA ASN A 57 -5.30 0.03 -3.38
C ASN A 57 -6.04 -0.20 -2.06
N GLY A 58 -5.48 0.25 -0.93
CA GLY A 58 -6.13 0.17 0.37
C GLY A 58 -5.82 -1.09 1.17
N ALA A 59 -5.15 -2.11 0.62
CA ALA A 59 -4.87 -3.36 1.33
C ALA A 59 -4.02 -3.15 2.59
N ARG A 60 -3.08 -2.20 2.54
CA ARG A 60 -2.28 -1.78 3.67
C ARG A 60 -2.27 -0.25 3.75
N LYS A 61 -2.31 0.26 4.97
CA LYS A 61 -2.22 1.70 5.26
C LYS A 61 -1.27 1.90 6.44
N SER A 62 -0.37 2.86 6.31
CA SER A 62 0.60 3.20 7.35
C SER A 62 0.79 4.71 7.38
N PHE A 63 1.20 5.23 8.53
CA PHE A 63 1.46 6.65 8.70
C PHE A 63 2.94 6.93 8.49
N TYR A 64 3.23 8.08 7.86
CA TYR A 64 4.58 8.53 7.56
C TYR A 64 4.68 10.02 7.86
N ARG A 65 5.86 10.47 8.28
CA ARG A 65 6.13 11.91 8.35
C ARG A 65 6.33 12.44 6.94
N ASN A 66 5.81 13.63 6.67
CA ASN A 66 5.87 14.31 5.39
C ASN A 66 6.62 15.65 5.58
N PRO A 67 7.96 15.63 5.47
CA PRO A 67 8.75 16.85 5.59
C PRO A 67 8.33 17.91 4.55
N PRO A 68 8.40 19.21 4.87
CA PRO A 68 7.93 20.27 3.95
C PRO A 68 8.61 20.29 2.57
N HIS A 69 9.81 19.73 2.45
CA HIS A 69 10.57 19.71 1.20
C HIS A 69 10.04 18.70 0.17
N THR A 70 9.23 17.71 0.58
CA THR A 70 8.67 16.70 -0.33
C THR A 70 7.57 17.27 -1.22
N ARG A 71 6.86 18.30 -0.72
CA ARG A 71 5.65 18.90 -1.32
C ARG A 71 4.58 17.86 -1.70
N ALA A 72 4.60 16.68 -1.09
CA ALA A 72 3.70 15.60 -1.43
C ALA A 72 2.32 15.86 -0.80
N VAL A 73 1.27 15.80 -1.61
CA VAL A 73 -0.11 16.08 -1.19
C VAL A 73 -1.01 14.86 -1.33
N THR A 74 -2.22 14.92 -0.76
CA THR A 74 -3.21 13.87 -0.91
C THR A 74 -3.50 13.58 -2.38
N GLY A 75 -3.43 12.29 -2.74
CA GLY A 75 -3.62 11.81 -4.10
C GLY A 75 -2.31 11.42 -4.82
N ASP A 76 -1.17 11.97 -4.39
CA ASP A 76 0.12 11.70 -5.00
C ASP A 76 0.62 10.28 -4.74
N MET A 77 1.33 9.73 -5.72
CA MET A 77 2.17 8.56 -5.51
C MET A 77 3.51 9.03 -4.94
N ALA A 78 3.89 8.51 -3.77
CA ALA A 78 5.09 8.91 -3.07
C ALA A 78 5.99 7.71 -2.76
N VAL A 79 7.30 7.97 -2.79
CA VAL A 79 8.32 7.04 -2.32
C VAL A 79 8.47 7.24 -0.82
N VAL A 80 8.30 6.16 -0.08
CA VAL A 80 8.38 6.15 1.38
C VAL A 80 9.53 5.28 1.85
N GLU A 81 10.14 5.70 2.94
CA GLU A 81 11.13 4.90 3.63
C GLU A 81 10.46 3.72 4.33
N THR A 82 11.11 2.57 4.30
CA THR A 82 10.73 1.42 5.11
C THR A 82 11.96 0.89 5.82
N GLY A 83 11.78 0.14 6.91
CA GLY A 83 12.90 -0.40 7.67
C GLY A 83 13.95 -1.14 6.84
N ASN A 84 13.59 -1.73 5.68
CA ASN A 84 14.51 -2.41 4.77
C ASN A 84 14.38 -1.93 3.31
N GLY A 85 14.45 -0.62 3.05
CA GLY A 85 14.53 -0.08 1.69
C GLY A 85 13.40 0.89 1.38
N LEU A 86 12.99 0.93 0.11
CA LEU A 86 12.03 1.91 -0.38
C LEU A 86 10.75 1.24 -0.86
N ASP A 87 9.63 1.88 -0.57
CA ASP A 87 8.33 1.43 -1.03
C ASP A 87 7.55 2.56 -1.71
N LEU A 88 6.53 2.18 -2.48
CA LEU A 88 5.72 3.11 -3.26
C LEU A 88 4.26 3.00 -2.84
N GLY A 89 3.71 4.11 -2.35
CA GLY A 89 2.33 4.18 -1.90
C GLY A 89 1.65 5.47 -2.34
N ARG A 90 0.33 5.49 -2.26
CA ARG A 90 -0.48 6.67 -2.55
C ARG A 90 -0.82 7.38 -1.25
N ILE A 91 -0.64 8.70 -1.20
CA ILE A 91 -1.09 9.49 -0.05
C ILE A 91 -2.62 9.55 -0.08
N THR A 92 -3.27 9.08 0.98
CA THR A 92 -4.74 9.02 1.07
C THR A 92 -5.34 10.08 1.97
N LEU A 93 -4.61 10.52 3.01
CA LEU A 93 -5.08 11.54 3.94
C LEU A 93 -3.90 12.42 4.40
N SER A 94 -4.20 13.69 4.62
CA SER A 94 -3.32 14.67 5.26
C SER A 94 -4.07 15.44 6.36
N GLY A 95 -3.34 16.24 7.16
CA GLY A 95 -3.95 17.18 8.10
C GLY A 95 -4.70 16.54 9.26
N GLU A 96 -5.78 17.20 9.73
CA GLU A 96 -6.54 16.77 10.90
C GLU A 96 -7.17 15.37 10.76
N LEU A 97 -7.49 14.93 9.53
CA LEU A 97 -8.03 13.59 9.29
C LEU A 97 -7.05 12.48 9.68
N VAL A 98 -5.75 12.74 9.55
CA VAL A 98 -4.71 11.80 9.96
C VAL A 98 -4.71 11.65 11.48
N ARG A 99 -4.88 12.74 12.24
CA ARG A 99 -5.01 12.68 13.71
C ARG A 99 -6.18 11.81 14.14
N LEU A 100 -7.33 11.96 13.50
CA LEU A 100 -8.51 11.12 13.78
C LEU A 100 -8.24 9.64 13.50
N GLN A 101 -7.56 9.31 12.41
CA GLN A 101 -7.18 7.92 12.09
C GLN A 101 -6.13 7.36 13.05
N MET A 102 -5.15 8.16 13.46
CA MET A 102 -4.13 7.79 14.44
C MET A 102 -4.77 7.47 15.79
N ARG A 103 -5.67 8.34 16.29
CA ARG A 103 -6.43 8.09 17.52
C ARG A 103 -7.27 6.81 17.45
N LYS A 104 -7.92 6.56 16.30
CA LYS A 104 -8.71 5.34 16.09
C LYS A 104 -7.83 4.08 16.10
N LYS A 105 -6.63 4.15 15.52
CA LYS A 105 -5.67 3.04 15.46
C LYS A 105 -4.76 2.96 16.70
N LYS A 106 -4.88 3.91 17.65
CA LYS A 106 -4.04 4.04 18.84
C LYS A 106 -2.54 4.10 18.50
N VAL A 107 -2.20 4.90 17.49
CA VAL A 107 -0.81 5.13 17.07
C VAL A 107 -0.40 6.52 17.53
N GLU A 108 0.67 6.61 18.30
CA GLU A 108 1.24 7.89 18.74
C GLU A 108 2.19 8.45 17.68
N ALA A 109 2.37 9.77 17.65
CA ALA A 109 3.22 10.44 16.65
C ALA A 109 4.69 10.02 16.76
N ASP A 110 5.15 9.70 17.97
CA ASP A 110 6.54 9.30 18.25
C ASP A 110 6.87 7.88 17.74
N GLU A 111 5.84 7.04 17.51
CA GLU A 111 6.01 5.71 16.91
C GLU A 111 6.27 5.78 15.40
N ILE A 112 6.01 6.93 14.77
CA ILE A 112 6.18 7.13 13.33
C ILE A 112 7.63 7.54 13.06
N LEU A 113 8.42 6.52 12.72
CA LEU A 113 9.86 6.64 12.47
C LEU A 113 10.22 6.87 11.00
N HIS A 114 9.30 6.56 10.09
CA HIS A 114 9.59 6.56 8.66
C HIS A 114 9.03 7.80 7.95
N ASN A 115 9.79 8.28 6.97
CA ASN A 115 9.50 9.51 6.25
C ASN A 115 9.06 9.24 4.81
N VAL A 116 8.24 10.13 4.28
CA VAL A 116 8.08 10.34 2.84
C VAL A 116 9.37 10.98 2.33
N ILE A 117 9.95 10.40 1.28
CA ILE A 117 11.22 10.87 0.72
C ILE A 117 10.96 11.89 -0.38
N ARG A 118 10.05 11.56 -1.31
CA ARG A 118 9.69 12.38 -2.47
C ARG A 118 8.47 11.84 -3.19
N ILE A 119 7.92 12.65 -4.08
CA ILE A 119 6.94 12.21 -5.08
C ILE A 119 7.61 11.18 -6.02
N ALA A 120 6.84 10.16 -6.41
CA ALA A 120 7.28 9.10 -7.30
C ALA A 120 7.48 9.64 -8.72
N ASN A 121 8.57 9.23 -9.36
CA ASN A 121 8.82 9.54 -10.77
C ASN A 121 8.31 8.39 -11.64
N GLU A 122 8.24 8.59 -12.96
CA GLU A 122 7.76 7.57 -13.91
C GLU A 122 8.50 6.23 -13.76
N ARG A 123 9.84 6.29 -13.61
CA ARG A 123 10.67 5.10 -13.40
C ARG A 123 10.30 4.30 -12.13
N ASP A 124 9.82 4.99 -11.10
CA ASP A 124 9.37 4.33 -9.88
C ASP A 124 8.04 3.61 -10.12
N LEU A 125 7.12 4.24 -10.86
CA LEU A 125 5.84 3.65 -11.25
C LEU A 125 6.04 2.42 -12.15
N GLU A 126 6.96 2.49 -13.12
CA GLU A 126 7.34 1.34 -13.96
C GLU A 126 7.85 0.17 -13.11
N ARG A 127 8.76 0.43 -12.17
CA ARG A 127 9.29 -0.60 -11.25
C ARG A 127 8.20 -1.23 -10.40
N LEU A 128 7.25 -0.43 -9.91
CA LEU A 128 6.10 -0.92 -9.17
C LEU A 128 5.19 -1.80 -10.05
N ALA A 129 4.97 -1.42 -11.30
CA ALA A 129 4.19 -2.20 -12.25
C ALA A 129 4.86 -3.55 -12.54
N GLU A 130 6.18 -3.55 -12.77
CA GLU A 130 6.96 -4.78 -12.92
C GLU A 130 6.91 -5.65 -11.67
N ALA A 131 7.03 -5.06 -10.47
CA ALA A 131 6.93 -5.78 -9.20
C ALA A 131 5.56 -6.47 -9.05
N ARG A 132 4.47 -5.78 -9.42
CA ARG A 132 3.13 -6.37 -9.43
C ARG A 132 2.96 -7.47 -10.47
N SER A 133 3.61 -7.35 -11.63
CA SER A 133 3.52 -8.39 -12.68
C SER A 133 4.11 -9.74 -12.25
N ILE A 134 5.11 -9.74 -11.37
CA ILE A 134 5.75 -10.96 -10.89
C ILE A 134 5.01 -11.60 -9.70
N GLU A 135 4.19 -10.85 -8.96
CA GLU A 135 3.45 -11.32 -7.77
C GLU A 135 2.68 -12.61 -8.03
N LEU A 136 1.94 -12.67 -9.16
CA LEU A 136 1.11 -13.82 -9.51
C LEU A 136 1.96 -15.10 -9.71
N ARG A 137 3.08 -14.98 -10.45
CA ARG A 137 3.98 -16.11 -10.70
C ARG A 137 4.65 -16.56 -9.41
N THR A 138 5.10 -15.61 -8.59
CA THR A 138 5.70 -15.88 -7.28
C THR A 138 4.72 -16.60 -6.38
N MET A 139 3.46 -16.16 -6.32
CA MET A 139 2.41 -16.80 -5.52
C MET A 139 2.17 -18.25 -5.94
N ILE A 140 2.08 -18.54 -7.25
CA ILE A 140 1.89 -19.91 -7.75
C ILE A 140 3.07 -20.79 -7.33
N ARG A 141 4.30 -20.29 -7.48
CA ARG A 141 5.51 -21.02 -7.11
C ARG A 141 5.60 -21.24 -5.60
N ALA A 142 5.30 -20.22 -4.81
CA ALA A 142 5.23 -20.29 -3.35
C ALA A 142 4.25 -21.40 -2.90
N ARG A 143 3.07 -21.48 -3.52
CA ARG A 143 2.08 -22.54 -3.24
C ARG A 143 2.58 -23.94 -3.59
N ALA A 144 3.42 -24.08 -4.61
CA ALA A 144 4.01 -25.37 -4.97
C ALA A 144 5.06 -25.80 -3.93
N ILE A 145 5.91 -24.87 -3.48
CA ILE A 145 6.93 -25.14 -2.47
C ILE A 145 6.29 -25.52 -1.12
N ALA A 146 5.29 -24.75 -0.65
CA ALA A 146 4.59 -25.05 0.59
C ALA A 146 3.94 -26.45 0.57
N ARG A 147 3.37 -26.85 -0.56
CA ARG A 147 2.83 -28.21 -0.76
C ARG A 147 3.91 -29.28 -0.78
N SER A 148 5.06 -29.01 -1.41
CA SER A 148 6.18 -29.97 -1.41
C SER A 148 6.78 -30.22 -0.03
N LEU A 149 6.69 -29.24 0.87
CA LEU A 149 7.13 -29.36 2.26
C LEU A 149 6.04 -29.95 3.18
N GLY A 150 4.87 -30.31 2.65
CA GLY A 150 3.77 -30.87 3.44
C GLY A 150 3.18 -29.90 4.47
N LEU A 151 3.35 -28.59 4.27
CA LEU A 151 2.85 -27.59 5.23
C LEU A 151 1.35 -27.36 5.04
N GLU A 152 0.59 -27.53 6.13
CA GLU A 152 -0.85 -27.27 6.16
C GLU A 152 -1.14 -25.77 6.23
N MET A 153 -0.91 -25.07 5.11
CA MET A 153 -1.21 -23.64 4.97
C MET A 153 -1.66 -23.26 3.56
N LYS A 154 -2.41 -22.17 3.48
CA LYS A 154 -2.91 -21.57 2.24
C LYS A 154 -2.26 -20.21 2.04
N ILE A 155 -1.50 -20.05 0.96
CA ILE A 155 -0.91 -18.77 0.59
C ILE A 155 -1.95 -17.96 -0.19
N GLY A 156 -2.40 -16.87 0.44
CA GLY A 156 -3.45 -16.00 -0.08
C GLY A 156 -2.92 -15.01 -1.10
N ASP A 157 -1.87 -14.27 -0.73
CA ASP A 157 -1.37 -13.15 -1.52
C ASP A 157 0.14 -12.93 -1.33
N VAL A 158 0.77 -12.25 -2.28
CA VAL A 158 2.18 -11.85 -2.23
C VAL A 158 2.27 -10.37 -2.58
N GLU A 159 3.03 -9.61 -1.80
CA GLU A 159 3.28 -8.19 -2.03
C GLU A 159 4.78 -7.96 -2.15
N TYR A 160 5.23 -7.41 -3.27
CA TYR A 160 6.60 -6.91 -3.39
C TYR A 160 6.65 -5.43 -3.02
N GLN A 161 7.72 -5.04 -2.32
CA GLN A 161 8.05 -3.63 -2.18
C GLN A 161 8.38 -3.00 -3.54
N GLY A 162 8.21 -1.68 -3.65
CA GLY A 162 8.54 -0.92 -4.85
C GLY A 162 9.96 -1.16 -5.40
N ASP A 163 10.92 -1.45 -4.53
CA ASP A 163 12.31 -1.76 -4.90
C ASP A 163 12.61 -3.25 -5.13
N LYS A 164 11.60 -4.13 -4.99
CA LYS A 164 11.67 -5.60 -5.10
C LYS A 164 12.63 -6.28 -4.11
N ARG A 165 13.15 -5.59 -3.09
CA ARG A 165 14.11 -6.18 -2.14
C ARG A 165 13.46 -7.09 -1.11
N LYS A 166 12.22 -6.77 -0.74
CA LYS A 166 11.40 -7.52 0.21
C LYS A 166 10.13 -8.01 -0.48
N ALA A 167 9.74 -9.22 -0.14
CA ALA A 167 8.43 -9.77 -0.48
C ALA A 167 7.71 -10.23 0.79
N THR A 168 6.45 -9.83 0.92
CA THR A 168 5.59 -10.22 2.04
C THR A 168 4.61 -11.27 1.54
N PHE A 169 4.61 -12.43 2.18
CA PHE A 169 3.73 -13.55 1.84
C PHE A 169 2.63 -13.65 2.89
N TYR A 170 1.38 -13.52 2.46
CA TYR A 170 0.21 -13.67 3.33
C TYR A 170 -0.30 -15.10 3.28
N TYR A 171 -0.44 -15.72 4.46
CA TYR A 171 -0.94 -17.09 4.56
C TYR A 171 -2.02 -17.22 5.64
N THR A 172 -2.82 -18.27 5.50
CA THR A 172 -3.79 -18.72 6.51
C THR A 172 -3.50 -20.19 6.81
N ALA A 173 -3.53 -20.55 8.08
CA ALA A 173 -3.35 -21.91 8.56
C ALA A 173 -4.30 -22.16 9.74
N ASP A 174 -4.78 -23.39 9.86
CA ASP A 174 -5.72 -23.77 10.93
C ASP A 174 -4.98 -24.01 12.27
N GLY A 175 -3.68 -24.29 12.21
CA GLY A 175 -2.83 -24.53 13.38
C GLY A 175 -1.45 -23.88 13.29
N ARG A 176 -0.57 -24.21 14.24
CA ARG A 176 0.83 -23.77 14.22
C ARG A 176 1.56 -24.50 13.11
N VAL A 177 2.24 -23.75 12.25
CA VAL A 177 3.05 -24.28 11.14
C VAL A 177 4.50 -23.89 11.36
N ASP A 178 5.43 -24.85 11.25
CA ASP A 178 6.86 -24.53 11.23
C ASP A 178 7.25 -24.10 9.81
N PHE A 179 7.49 -22.80 9.64
CA PHE A 179 7.81 -22.18 8.36
C PHE A 179 9.32 -21.92 8.17
N ARG A 180 10.19 -22.36 9.09
CA ARG A 180 11.64 -22.04 9.03
C ARG A 180 12.28 -22.58 7.75
N GLU A 181 11.92 -23.78 7.35
CA GLU A 181 12.41 -24.38 6.11
C GLU A 181 11.84 -23.67 4.88
N LEU A 182 10.55 -23.32 4.90
CA LEU A 182 9.88 -22.57 3.85
C LEU A 182 10.60 -21.24 3.54
N ILE A 183 10.96 -20.48 4.58
CA ILE A 183 11.69 -19.22 4.43
C ILE A 183 13.02 -19.44 3.71
N ARG A 184 13.77 -20.51 4.02
CA ARG A 184 15.05 -20.81 3.34
C ARG A 184 14.83 -21.09 1.85
N HIS A 185 13.78 -21.84 1.52
CA HIS A 185 13.42 -22.10 0.12
C HIS A 185 13.02 -20.82 -0.61
N TYR A 186 12.24 -19.94 0.02
CA TYR A 186 11.82 -18.68 -0.58
C TYR A 186 12.98 -17.72 -0.80
N ALA A 187 13.88 -17.61 0.18
CA ALA A 187 15.08 -16.79 0.05
C ALA A 187 15.96 -17.27 -1.12
N LYS A 188 16.09 -18.59 -1.31
CA LYS A 188 16.86 -19.18 -2.42
C LYS A 188 16.19 -18.99 -3.78
N GLU A 189 14.88 -19.21 -3.88
CA GLU A 189 14.13 -19.17 -5.13
C GLU A 189 13.93 -17.72 -5.62
N PHE A 190 13.47 -16.85 -4.74
CA PHE A 190 13.04 -15.49 -5.09
C PHE A 190 14.11 -14.42 -4.87
N ARG A 191 15.22 -14.77 -4.18
CA ARG A 191 16.34 -13.85 -3.87
C ARG A 191 15.89 -12.57 -3.17
N VAL A 192 14.88 -12.69 -2.30
CA VAL A 192 14.31 -11.62 -1.48
C VAL A 192 14.67 -11.82 -0.01
N LYS A 193 14.70 -10.73 0.75
CA LYS A 193 14.92 -10.73 2.20
C LYS A 193 13.62 -10.66 2.98
#